data_AF-A0A8T3MET4-F1
#
_entry.id   AF-A0A8T3MET4-F1
#
_cell.length_a   1.000
_cell.length_b   1.000
_cell.length_c   1.000
_cell.angle_alpha   90.00
_cell.angle_beta   90.00
_cell.angle_gamma   90.00
#
_symmetry.space_group_name_H-M   'P 1'
#
loop_
_entity.id
_entity.type
_entity.pdbx_description
1 polymer ?
#
loop_
_entity_poly.entity_id
_entity_poly.type
_entity_poly.pdbx_seq_one_letter_code
_entity_poly.pdbx_strand_id
1 'polypeptide(L)' 'MANGYCVKCKTSREIKDAKQITMKNGRPATQGLCPVCGTKIFKIGGSASPTTPTTPAS' A
#
# COMPACT_ATOMS: atom_id res chain seq x y z
N MET A 1 4.63 10.63 4.13
CA MET A 1 3.26 10.07 4.13
C MET A 1 3.05 9.25 2.87
N ALA A 2 2.52 8.02 2.99
CA ALA A 2 2.25 7.18 1.83
C ALA A 2 0.88 7.56 1.22
N ASN A 3 0.89 8.30 0.12
CA ASN A 3 -0.34 8.72 -0.58
C ASN A 3 -0.63 7.74 -1.71
N GLY A 4 -1.83 7.18 -1.76
CA GLY A 4 -2.27 6.21 -2.76
C GLY A 4 -3.55 6.64 -3.46
N TYR A 5 -3.73 6.17 -4.69
CA TYR A 5 -4.93 6.45 -5.46
C TYR A 5 -6.04 5.49 -5.04
N CYS A 6 -7.14 6.03 -4.51
CA CYS A 6 -8.30 5.23 -4.19
C CYS A 6 -9.17 5.08 -5.44
N VAL A 7 -9.24 3.88 -6.01
CA VAL A 7 -10.06 3.60 -7.21
C VAL A 7 -11.56 3.80 -6.97
N LYS A 8 -12.03 3.63 -5.72
CA LYS A 8 -13.43 3.85 -5.34
C LYS A 8 -13.78 5.34 -5.32
N CYS A 9 -12.88 6.16 -4.78
CA CYS A 9 -13.05 7.62 -4.69
C CYS A 9 -12.48 8.37 -5.90
N LYS A 10 -11.80 7.67 -6.81
CA LYS A 10 -11.09 8.20 -7.98
C LYS A 10 -10.18 9.39 -7.68
N THR A 11 -9.58 9.40 -6.49
CA THR A 11 -8.76 10.52 -6.02
C THR A 11 -7.57 10.02 -5.19
N SER A 12 -6.51 10.82 -5.17
CA SER A 12 -5.30 10.57 -4.40
C SER A 12 -5.54 10.91 -2.94
N ARG A 13 -5.34 9.94 -2.05
CA ARG A 13 -5.54 10.11 -0.60
C ARG A 13 -4.42 9.47 0.19
N GLU A 14 -4.34 9.82 1.46
CA GLU A 14 -3.43 9.15 2.39
C GLU A 14 -3.88 7.69 2.61
N ILE A 15 -2.91 6.77 2.57
CA ILE A 15 -3.15 5.35 2.84
C ILE A 15 -3.10 5.16 4.36
N LYS A 16 -4.24 4.78 4.94
CA LYS A 16 -4.33 4.34 6.33
C LYS A 16 -3.78 2.91 6.44
N ASP A 17 -3.05 2.58 7.50
CA ASP A 17 -2.45 1.25 7.68
C ASP A 17 -1.57 0.83 6.49
N ALA A 18 -0.75 1.75 5.98
CA ALA A 18 0.16 1.49 4.87
C ALA A 18 1.21 0.45 5.24
N LYS A 19 1.08 -0.75 4.67
CA LYS A 19 1.97 -1.89 4.81
C LYS A 19 2.70 -2.14 3.48
N GLN A 20 4.02 -2.11 3.50
CA GLN A 20 4.81 -2.59 2.37
C GLN A 20 4.53 -4.09 2.20
N ILE A 21 4.40 -4.59 0.97
CA ILE A 21 4.23 -6.01 0.63
C ILE A 21 5.03 -6.33 -0.63
N THR A 22 5.53 -7.55 -0.74
CA THR A 22 6.15 -8.04 -1.98
C THR A 22 5.13 -8.93 -2.69
N MET A 23 4.74 -8.59 -3.92
CA MET A 23 3.83 -9.42 -4.70
C MET A 23 4.51 -10.72 -5.13
N LYS A 24 3.71 -11.74 -5.48
CA LYS A 24 4.21 -13.04 -6.00
C LYS A 24 5.13 -12.92 -7.23
N ASN A 25 5.04 -11.80 -7.96
CA ASN A 25 5.91 -11.47 -9.10
C ASN A 25 7.26 -10.81 -8.70
N GLY A 26 7.59 -10.78 -7.40
CA GLY A 26 8.83 -10.19 -6.89
C GLY A 26 8.84 -8.65 -6.84
N ARG A 27 7.74 -7.99 -7.20
CA ARG A 27 7.65 -6.52 -7.22
C ARG A 27 7.21 -5.97 -5.86
N PRO A 28 7.91 -4.95 -5.32
CA PRO A 28 7.48 -4.27 -4.11
C PRO A 28 6.23 -3.42 -4.38
N ALA A 29 5.30 -3.44 -3.43
CA ALA A 29 4.10 -2.61 -3.43
C ALA A 29 3.79 -2.15 -2.01
N THR A 30 2.99 -1.11 -1.88
CA THR A 30 2.42 -0.67 -0.61
C THR A 30 0.93 -0.94 -0.64
N GLN A 31 0.44 -1.73 0.30
CA GLN A 31 -0.98 -1.97 0.52
C GLN A 31 -1.44 -1.16 1.73
N GLY A 32 -2.66 -0.65 1.73
CA GLY A 32 -3.33 -0.20 2.94
C GLY A 32 -4.80 0.06 2.70
N LEU A 33 -5.40 0.95 3.46
CA LEU A 33 -6.84 1.21 3.49
C LEU A 33 -7.15 2.69 3.23
N CYS A 34 -8.28 2.93 2.55
CA CYS A 34 -8.80 4.27 2.39
C CYS A 34 -9.49 4.73 3.69
N PRO A 35 -9.10 5.86 4.30
CA PRO A 35 -9.75 6.37 5.51
C PRO A 35 -11.20 6.83 5.30
N VAL A 36 -11.63 7.00 4.04
CA VAL A 36 -12.97 7.52 3.71
C VAL A 36 -13.96 6.41 3.38
N CYS A 37 -13.57 5.49 2.49
CA CYS A 37 -14.46 4.43 2.03
C CYS A 37 -14.08 3.04 2.54
N GLY A 38 -13.00 2.91 3.33
CA GLY A 38 -12.51 1.63 3.84
C GLY A 38 -11.95 0.69 2.77
N THR A 39 -11.92 1.08 1.49
CA THR A 39 -11.45 0.22 0.40
C THR A 39 -9.93 0.04 0.47
N LYS A 40 -9.43 -1.16 0.17
CA LYS A 40 -7.99 -1.44 0.07
C LYS A 40 -7.37 -0.62 -1.05
N ILE A 41 -6.36 0.17 -0.72
CA ILE A 41 -5.55 0.94 -1.66
C ILE A 41 -4.24 0.18 -1.88
N PHE A 42 -3.88 -0.04 -3.15
CA PHE A 42 -2.60 -0.61 -3.54
C PHE A 42 -1.81 0.44 -4.32
N LYS A 43 -0.64 0.80 -3.82
CA LYS A 43 0.31 1.68 -4.50
C LYS A 43 1.49 0.84 -4.97
N ILE A 44 1.59 0.67 -6.28
CA ILE A 44 2.75 0.04 -6.91
C ILE A 44 3.72 1.18 -7.22
N GLY A 45 4.68 1.41 -6.32
CA GLY A 45 5.73 2.41 -6.53
C GLY A 45 6.84 1.81 -7.38
N GLY A 46 7.06 2.35 -8.57
CA GLY A 46 8.25 2.04 -9.35
C GLY A 46 9.50 2.42 -8.55
N SER A 47 10.36 1.43 -8.33
CA SER A 47 11.77 1.61 -7.98
C SER A 47 12.06 2.51 -6.77
N ALA A 48 11.71 2.07 -5.56
CA ALA A 48 12.38 2.56 -4.35
C ALA A 48 12.30 1.53 -3.20
N SER A 49 13.39 0.76 -3.08
CA SER A 49 13.93 0.13 -1.86
C SER A 49 13.15 -1.00 -1.16
N PRO A 50 13.84 -2.11 -0.81
CA PRO A 50 13.28 -3.25 -0.10
C PRO A 50 13.28 -2.95 1.41
N THR A 51 12.10 -2.72 1.98
CA THR A 51 11.91 -2.83 3.43
C THR A 51 10.75 -3.77 3.67
N THR A 52 11.16 -5.01 3.90
CA THR A 52 10.38 -6.14 4.40
C THR A 52 9.22 -5.72 5.30
N PRO A 53 7.96 -6.09 5.02
CA PRO A 53 7.04 -6.39 6.10
C PRO A 53 7.40 -7.77 6.64
N THR A 54 8.51 -7.87 7.39
CA THR A 54 8.67 -9.02 8.27
C THR A 54 7.45 -9.00 9.16
N THR A 55 6.57 -9.98 8.97
CA THR A 55 5.58 -10.41 9.94
C THR A 55 6.21 -10.30 11.33
N PRO A 56 5.78 -9.39 12.22
CA PRO A 56 6.03 -9.62 13.63
C PRO A 56 5.07 -10.75 14.02
N ALA A 57 5.68 -11.92 14.18
CA ALA A 57 5.27 -13.12 14.91
C ALA A 57 3.87 -13.16 15.56
N SER A 58 3.24 -14.34 15.45
CA SER A 58 3.12 -15.24 16.60
C SER A 58 3.24 -16.68 16.13
#